data_AF-E9I3U0-F1
#
_entry.id   AF-E9I3U0-F1
#
_cell.length_a   1.000
_cell.length_b   1.000
_cell.length_c   1.000
_cell.angle_alpha   90.00
_cell.angle_beta   90.00
_cell.angle_gamma   90.00
#
_symmetry.space_group_name_H-M   'P 1'
#
loop_
_entity.id
_entity.type
_entity.pdbx_description
1 polymer ?
#
loop_
_entity_poly.entity_id
_entity_poly.type
_entity_poly.pdbx_seq_one_letter_code
_entity_poly.pdbx_strand_id
1 'polypeptide(L)'
;EFCSGCDRQFLMGSRCGVGPFCDKLGLHAHHPRNCLFYLRDKEPRDLQKLLTEHGVPFMTEPHDSTEGPKQCVVQLQRETSEGLVDDVCSNEVKEGQAGLCRLHYVEYLAALITKNDVDPLDIFSSDELET
;
A
#
# COMPACT_ATOMS: atom_id res chain seq x y z
N GLU A 1 2.85 -8.77 16.28
CA GLU A 1 3.15 -7.91 15.12
C GLU A 1 2.44 -8.49 13.91
N PHE A 2 1.84 -7.66 13.06
CA PHE A 2 1.11 -8.07 11.86
C PHE A 2 1.29 -7.03 10.75
N CYS A 3 1.11 -7.44 9.51
CA CYS A 3 1.14 -6.54 8.36
C CYS A 3 -0.16 -5.75 8.29
N SER A 4 -0.10 -4.42 8.29
CA SER A 4 -1.28 -3.55 8.17
C SER A 4 -2.02 -3.69 6.83
N GLY A 5 -1.36 -4.22 5.79
CA GLY A 5 -1.95 -4.36 4.47
C GLY A 5 -2.72 -5.66 4.23
N CYS A 6 -2.43 -6.74 4.98
CA CYS A 6 -3.07 -8.04 4.75
C CYS A 6 -3.32 -8.86 6.03
N ASP A 7 -3.10 -8.26 7.20
CA ASP A 7 -3.30 -8.84 8.53
C ASP A 7 -2.52 -10.14 8.81
N ARG A 8 -1.57 -10.49 7.94
CA ARG A 8 -0.68 -11.64 8.14
C ARG A 8 0.30 -11.37 9.27
N GLN A 9 0.44 -12.35 10.14
CA GLN A 9 1.31 -12.28 11.32
C GLN A 9 2.79 -12.24 10.91
N PHE A 10 3.57 -11.39 11.58
CA PHE A 10 5.02 -11.47 11.54
C PHE A 10 5.54 -12.53 12.51
N LEU A 11 6.45 -13.37 12.04
CA LEU A 11 7.07 -14.46 12.78
C LEU A 11 8.58 -14.39 12.61
N MET A 12 9.31 -14.83 13.65
CA MET A 12 10.75 -15.10 13.50
C MET A 12 10.94 -16.31 12.59
N GLY A 13 11.95 -16.27 11.71
CA GLY A 13 12.31 -17.35 10.79
C GLY A 13 12.17 -18.75 11.37
N SER A 14 12.88 -18.99 12.48
CA SER A 14 12.90 -20.26 13.23
C SER A 14 11.56 -20.72 13.82
N ARG A 15 10.52 -19.89 13.79
CA ARG A 15 9.17 -20.16 14.29
C ARG A 15 8.10 -20.06 13.20
N CYS A 16 8.47 -19.81 11.96
CA CYS A 16 7.51 -19.61 10.87
C CYS A 16 6.83 -20.92 10.46
N GLY A 17 7.60 -22.00 10.30
CA GLY A 17 7.08 -23.33 9.99
C GLY A 17 6.54 -23.52 8.56
N VAL A 18 6.60 -22.50 7.69
CA VAL A 18 6.15 -22.59 6.28
C VAL A 18 7.14 -23.37 5.41
N GLY A 19 8.45 -23.19 5.63
CA GLY A 19 9.46 -23.94 4.87
C GLY A 19 10.89 -23.62 5.31
N PRO A 20 11.88 -24.44 4.89
CA PRO A 20 13.27 -24.34 5.36
C PRO A 20 13.99 -23.06 4.90
N PHE A 21 13.46 -22.36 3.89
CA PHE A 21 13.98 -21.04 3.53
C PHE A 21 13.68 -19.99 4.61
N CYS A 22 12.52 -20.07 5.26
CA CYS A 22 12.10 -19.14 6.31
C CYS A 22 13.06 -19.16 7.50
N ASP A 23 13.68 -20.29 7.82
CA ASP A 23 14.65 -20.41 8.93
C ASP A 23 15.87 -19.50 8.77
N LYS A 24 16.17 -19.09 7.53
CA LYS A 24 17.26 -18.16 7.20
C LYS A 24 16.84 -16.70 7.24
N LEU A 25 15.54 -16.42 7.37
CA LEU A 25 14.99 -15.08 7.43
C LEU A 25 14.93 -14.57 8.87
N GLY A 26 14.95 -13.24 9.03
CA GLY A 26 14.65 -12.60 10.30
C GLY A 26 13.15 -12.59 10.61
N LEU A 27 12.69 -11.51 11.24
CA LEU A 27 11.27 -11.21 11.39
C LEU A 27 10.66 -11.00 9.98
N HIS A 28 9.68 -11.81 9.61
CA HIS A 28 9.02 -11.72 8.29
C HIS A 28 7.54 -12.16 8.38
N ALA A 29 6.77 -11.84 7.35
CA ALA A 29 5.41 -12.32 7.16
C ALA A 29 5.26 -12.88 5.74
N HIS A 30 4.28 -13.77 5.56
CA HIS A 30 3.91 -14.27 4.24
C HIS A 30 2.73 -13.46 3.70
N HIS A 31 3.01 -12.62 2.70
CA HIS A 31 2.03 -11.71 2.13
C HIS A 31 1.36 -12.36 0.90
N PRO A 32 0.04 -12.19 0.68
CA PRO A 32 -0.55 -12.48 -0.62
C PRO A 32 -0.09 -11.43 -1.65
N ARG A 33 -0.04 -11.79 -2.93
CA ARG A 33 0.48 -10.90 -4.00
C ARG A 33 -0.29 -9.59 -4.16
N ASN A 34 -1.55 -9.52 -3.71
CA ASN A 34 -2.37 -8.31 -3.71
C ASN A 34 -2.14 -7.41 -2.48
N CYS A 35 -1.26 -7.78 -1.55
CA CYS A 35 -0.92 -6.97 -0.39
C CYS A 35 -0.14 -5.70 -0.79
N LEU A 36 -0.33 -4.61 -0.04
CA LEU A 36 0.48 -3.40 -0.11
C LEU A 36 1.99 -3.67 -0.11
N PHE A 37 2.46 -4.73 0.56
CA PHE A 37 3.86 -5.15 0.53
C PHE A 37 4.43 -5.28 -0.90
N TYR A 38 3.64 -5.85 -1.83
CA TYR A 38 4.00 -5.99 -3.24
C TYR A 38 3.54 -4.81 -4.09
N LEU A 39 2.40 -4.18 -3.74
CA LEU A 39 1.78 -3.14 -4.57
C LEU A 39 2.37 -1.74 -4.36
N ARG A 40 3.08 -1.47 -3.26
CA ARG A 40 3.59 -0.13 -2.91
C ARG A 40 4.53 0.50 -3.94
N ASP A 41 5.21 -0.34 -4.71
CA ASP A 41 6.20 0.08 -5.70
C ASP A 41 5.59 0.25 -7.10
N LYS A 42 4.32 -0.14 -7.29
CA LYS A 42 3.59 0.07 -8.55
C LYS A 42 3.27 1.55 -8.77
N GLU A 43 3.15 1.94 -10.03
CA GLU A 43 2.69 3.28 -10.35
C GLU A 43 1.18 3.39 -10.14
N PRO A 44 0.67 4.55 -9.64
CA PRO A 44 -0.77 4.75 -9.43
C PRO A 44 -1.63 4.38 -10.63
N ARG A 45 -1.15 4.68 -11.85
CA ARG A 45 -1.88 4.41 -13.09
C ARG A 45 -2.12 2.92 -13.34
N ASP A 46 -1.18 2.07 -12.97
CA ASP A 46 -1.31 0.62 -13.15
C ASP A 46 -2.35 0.05 -12.17
N LEU A 47 -2.34 0.53 -10.93
CA LEU A 47 -3.33 0.17 -9.91
C LEU A 47 -4.74 0.68 -10.27
N GLN A 48 -4.85 1.91 -10.78
CA GLN A 48 -6.12 2.47 -11.29
C GLN A 48 -6.67 1.66 -12.47
N LYS A 49 -5.80 1.27 -13.42
CA LYS A 49 -6.17 0.42 -14.55
C LYS A 49 -6.72 -0.91 -14.05
N LEU A 50 -6.00 -1.58 -13.15
CA LEU A 50 -6.41 -2.85 -12.57
C LEU A 50 -7.79 -2.77 -11.90
N LEU A 51 -8.02 -1.72 -11.09
CA LEU A 51 -9.31 -1.47 -10.44
C LEU A 51 -10.43 -1.20 -11.46
N THR A 52 -10.13 -0.44 -12.52
CA THR A 52 -11.08 -0.16 -13.60
C THR A 52 -11.50 -1.43 -14.33
N GLU A 53 -10.56 -2.30 -14.67
CA GLU A 53 -10.82 -3.57 -15.36
C GLU A 53 -11.66 -4.53 -14.52
N HIS A 54 -11.57 -4.44 -13.20
CA HIS A 54 -12.37 -5.21 -12.23
C HIS A 54 -13.65 -4.50 -11.77
N GLY A 55 -13.97 -3.32 -12.31
CA GLY A 55 -15.17 -2.57 -11.96
C GLY A 55 -15.19 -2.04 -10.52
N VAL A 56 -14.03 -1.88 -9.88
CA VAL A 56 -13.91 -1.34 -8.53
C VAL A 56 -13.77 0.19 -8.61
N PRO A 57 -14.71 0.96 -8.05
CA PRO A 57 -14.63 2.42 -8.08
C PRO A 57 -13.52 2.93 -7.15
N PHE A 58 -12.85 3.99 -7.59
CA PHE A 58 -11.84 4.72 -6.81
C PHE A 58 -11.95 6.22 -7.06
N MET A 59 -11.39 7.01 -6.15
CA MET A 59 -11.38 8.48 -6.25
C MET A 59 -10.14 8.94 -7.01
N THR A 60 -10.31 9.94 -7.88
CA THR A 60 -9.22 10.69 -8.53
C THR A 60 -9.25 12.17 -8.17
N GLU A 61 -10.43 12.69 -7.87
CA GLU A 61 -10.66 14.07 -7.46
C GLU A 61 -10.70 14.20 -5.93
N PRO A 62 -10.24 15.34 -5.38
CA PRO A 62 -10.38 15.65 -3.97
C PRO A 62 -11.87 15.80 -3.59
N HIS A 63 -12.20 15.49 -2.33
CA HIS A 63 -13.59 15.40 -1.88
C HIS A 63 -14.33 16.76 -1.86
N ASP A 64 -13.66 17.85 -1.44
CA ASP A 64 -14.35 19.08 -0.99
C ASP A 64 -13.89 20.40 -1.65
N SER A 65 -13.09 20.37 -2.73
CA SER A 65 -12.53 21.61 -3.31
C SER A 65 -12.57 21.64 -4.83
N THR A 66 -12.98 22.77 -5.41
CA THR A 66 -12.79 23.11 -6.83
C THR A 66 -11.31 23.14 -7.23
N GLU A 67 -10.41 23.38 -6.27
CA GLU A 67 -8.96 23.27 -6.39
C GLU A 67 -8.46 22.44 -5.20
N GLY A 68 -8.13 21.15 -5.42
CA GLY A 68 -7.69 20.24 -4.35
C GLY A 68 -6.50 20.73 -3.53
N PRO A 69 -6.22 20.10 -2.37
CA PRO A 69 -5.05 20.46 -1.58
C PRO A 69 -3.77 20.20 -2.38
N LYS A 70 -2.84 21.17 -2.38
CA LYS A 70 -1.51 21.02 -3.02
C LYS A 70 -0.58 20.10 -2.24
N GLN A 71 -0.89 19.86 -0.97
CA GLN A 71 -0.11 19.04 -0.05
C GLN A 71 -1.02 18.02 0.65
N CYS A 72 -0.48 16.83 0.89
CA CYS A 72 -1.22 15.70 1.45
C CYS A 72 -1.57 15.94 2.92
N VAL A 73 -2.85 15.78 3.26
CA VAL A 73 -3.39 16.09 4.60
C VAL A 73 -3.53 14.87 5.52
N VAL A 74 -3.02 13.71 5.10
CA VAL A 74 -3.02 12.48 5.91
C VAL A 74 -2.28 12.71 7.23
N GLN A 75 -2.96 12.40 8.34
CA GLN A 75 -2.41 12.48 9.69
C GLN A 75 -1.41 11.36 9.91
N LEU A 76 -0.28 11.69 10.52
CA LEU A 76 0.82 10.79 10.83
C LEU A 76 1.16 10.91 12.30
N GLN A 77 1.58 9.81 12.92
CA GLN A 77 2.15 9.83 14.26
C GLN A 77 3.66 9.60 14.15
N ARG A 78 4.45 10.55 14.65
CA ARG A 78 5.91 10.48 14.61
C ARG A 78 6.47 10.28 16.00
N GLU A 79 7.48 9.42 16.10
CA GLU A 79 8.26 9.27 17.32
C GLU A 79 9.36 10.34 17.37
N THR A 80 9.39 11.10 18.46
CA THR A 80 10.37 12.15 18.74
C THR A 80 11.05 11.88 20.07
N SER A 81 12.10 12.64 20.41
CA SER A 81 12.73 12.57 21.74
C SER A 81 11.78 12.89 22.90
N GLU A 82 10.68 13.59 22.61
CA GLU A 82 9.66 13.98 23.61
C GLU A 82 8.46 13.00 23.64
N GLY A 83 8.49 11.95 22.82
CA GLY A 83 7.41 10.98 22.67
C GLY A 83 6.72 11.03 21.31
N LEU A 84 5.49 10.54 21.25
CA LEU A 84 4.68 10.50 20.02
C LEU A 84 4.00 11.86 19.78
N VAL A 85 4.16 12.40 18.58
CA VAL A 85 3.58 13.67 18.15
C VAL A 85 2.78 13.46 16.87
N ASP A 86 1.57 14.01 16.83
CA ASP A 86 0.74 14.03 15.63
C ASP A 86 1.26 15.09 14.66
N ASP A 87 1.38 14.72 13.39
CA ASP A 87 1.87 15.55 12.30
C ASP A 87 1.04 15.30 11.03
N VAL A 88 1.27 16.10 10.00
CA VAL A 88 0.61 15.97 8.71
C VAL A 88 1.64 15.64 7.64
N CYS A 89 1.31 14.70 6.74
CA CYS A 89 2.22 14.23 5.69
C CYS A 89 2.88 15.36 4.89
N SER A 90 2.10 16.33 4.41
CA SER A 90 2.56 17.54 3.73
C SER A 90 3.33 17.33 2.41
N ASN A 91 3.46 16.09 1.94
CA ASN A 91 4.06 15.76 0.64
C ASN A 91 3.22 16.30 -0.52
N GLU A 92 3.87 16.57 -1.65
CA GLU A 92 3.23 17.06 -2.88
C GLU A 92 2.11 16.12 -3.36
N VAL A 93 0.99 16.74 -3.74
CA VAL A 93 -0.16 16.08 -4.36
C VAL A 93 -0.12 16.34 -5.86
N LYS A 94 -0.34 15.27 -6.64
CA LYS A 94 -0.50 15.36 -8.10
C LYS A 94 -1.98 15.24 -8.47
N GLU A 95 -2.33 15.80 -9.63
CA GLU A 95 -3.66 15.65 -10.23
C GLU A 95 -4.02 14.16 -10.39
N GLY A 96 -5.31 13.84 -10.23
CA GLY A 96 -5.82 12.48 -10.34
C GLY A 96 -5.52 11.55 -9.16
N GLN A 97 -4.98 12.07 -8.05
CA GLN A 97 -4.65 11.28 -6.84
C GLN A 97 -5.53 11.62 -5.62
N ALA A 98 -6.76 12.06 -5.83
CA ALA A 98 -7.76 12.30 -4.78
C ALA A 98 -7.31 13.24 -3.65
N GLY A 99 -6.41 14.19 -3.92
CA GLY A 99 -5.86 15.06 -2.87
C GLY A 99 -4.76 14.41 -2.01
N LEU A 100 -4.24 13.24 -2.41
CA LEU A 100 -3.23 12.47 -1.70
C LEU A 100 -1.87 12.53 -2.42
N CYS A 101 -0.78 12.44 -1.65
CA CYS A 101 0.55 12.24 -2.23
C CYS A 101 0.66 10.82 -2.82
N ARG A 102 1.67 10.57 -3.66
CA ARG A 102 1.85 9.27 -4.33
C ARG A 102 1.79 8.09 -3.35
N LEU A 103 2.50 8.19 -2.22
CA LEU A 103 2.56 7.10 -1.24
C LEU A 103 1.17 6.75 -0.70
N HIS A 104 0.48 7.72 -0.11
CA HIS A 104 -0.84 7.50 0.47
C HIS A 104 -1.91 7.17 -0.60
N TYR A 105 -1.76 7.67 -1.83
CA TYR A 105 -2.65 7.30 -2.90
C TYR A 105 -2.46 5.82 -3.32
N VAL A 106 -1.22 5.34 -3.41
CA VAL A 106 -0.93 3.93 -3.65
C VAL A 106 -1.46 3.05 -2.50
N GLU A 107 -1.29 3.47 -1.25
CA GLU A 107 -1.87 2.77 -0.10
C GLU A 107 -3.39 2.66 -0.19
N TYR A 108 -4.07 3.76 -0.56
CA TYR A 108 -5.51 3.78 -0.80
C TYR A 108 -5.93 2.79 -1.89
N LEU A 109 -5.27 2.80 -3.05
CA LEU A 109 -5.58 1.90 -4.16
C LEU A 109 -5.29 0.44 -3.81
N ALA A 110 -4.15 0.16 -3.16
CA ALA A 110 -3.78 -1.18 -2.71
C ALA A 110 -4.78 -1.73 -1.66
N ALA A 111 -5.29 -0.88 -0.77
CA ALA A 111 -6.32 -1.25 0.17
C ALA A 111 -7.63 -1.62 -0.54
N LEU A 112 -8.02 -0.89 -1.59
CA LEU A 112 -9.17 -1.26 -2.43
C LEU A 112 -8.94 -2.61 -3.15
N ILE A 113 -7.75 -2.81 -3.73
CA ILE A 113 -7.38 -4.07 -4.40
C ILE A 113 -7.47 -5.25 -3.44
N THR A 114 -6.87 -5.13 -2.24
CA THR A 114 -6.89 -6.19 -1.23
C THR A 114 -8.32 -6.46 -0.74
N LYS A 115 -9.09 -5.40 -0.43
CA LYS A 115 -10.44 -5.52 0.11
C LYS A 115 -11.43 -6.15 -0.89
N ASN A 116 -11.23 -5.95 -2.18
CA ASN A 116 -12.08 -6.50 -3.24
C ASN A 116 -11.51 -7.80 -3.85
N ASP A 117 -10.45 -8.37 -3.24
CA ASP A 117 -9.79 -9.61 -3.69
C ASP A 117 -9.39 -9.58 -5.17
N VAL A 118 -8.93 -8.42 -5.64
CA VAL A 118 -8.48 -8.22 -7.03
C VAL A 118 -7.09 -8.84 -7.19
N ASP A 119 -6.92 -9.64 -8.24
CA ASP A 119 -5.64 -10.29 -8.57
C ASP A 119 -4.74 -9.33 -9.37
N PRO A 120 -3.57 -8.94 -8.86
CA PRO A 120 -2.67 -8.00 -9.54
C PRO A 120 -1.78 -8.65 -10.61
N LEU A 121 -2.01 -9.93 -10.94
CA LEU A 121 -1.17 -10.67 -11.88
C LEU A 121 -0.95 -9.92 -13.21
N ASP A 122 -2.00 -9.25 -13.72
CA ASP A 122 -1.98 -8.55 -15.02
C ASP A 122 -1.07 -7.30 -15.03
N ILE A 123 -0.67 -6.81 -13.87
CA ILE A 123 0.24 -5.64 -13.73
C ILE A 123 1.63 -6.03 -13.23
N PHE A 124 1.93 -7.32 -13.08
CA PHE A 124 3.24 -7.81 -12.70
C PHE A 124 4.10 -8.00 -13.95
N SER A 125 5.35 -7.55 -13.88
CA SER A 125 6.36 -7.81 -14.89
C SER A 125 6.82 -9.26 -14.82
N SER A 126 7.42 -9.77 -15.90
CA SER A 126 7.97 -11.14 -15.90
C SER A 126 8.93 -11.39 -14.74
N ASP A 127 9.79 -10.41 -14.43
CA ASP A 127 10.75 -10.51 -13.32
C ASP A 127 10.05 -10.67 -11.96
N GLU A 128 8.89 -10.04 -11.75
CA GLU A 128 8.11 -10.17 -10.51
C GLU A 128 7.33 -11.50 -10.42
N LEU A 129 7.13 -12.19 -11.55
CA LEU A 129 6.47 -13.49 -11.60
C LEU A 129 7.43 -14.66 -11.38
N GLU A 130 8.74 -14.44 -11.55
CA GLU A 130 9.78 -15.46 -11.39
C GLU A 130 10.27 -15.59 -9.93
N THR A 131 9.87 -14.67 -9.05
CA THR A 131 10.27 -14.60 -7.63
C THR A 131 9.19 -15.06 -6.66
#